data_AF-A0A0P7BN27-F1
#
_entry.id   AF-A0A0P7BN27-F1
#
_cell.length_a   1.000
_cell.length_b   1.000
_cell.length_c   1.000
_cell.angle_alpha   90.00
_cell.angle_beta   90.00
_cell.angle_gamma   90.00
#
_symmetry.space_group_name_H-M   'P 1'
#
loop_
_entity.id
_entity.type
_entity.pdbx_description
1 polymer ?
#
loop_
_entity_poly.entity_id
_entity_poly.type
_entity_poly.pdbx_seq_one_letter_code
_entity_poly.pdbx_strand_id
1 'polypeptide(L)'
;MHEKYVPLSYCWGPATHTYRLNHQTIKDMLGGIDESRLAVAHRDTLALAQALGVRLVWIDALCIIQGDSQDWEHESKLMASVYGNTTLTAVVGRTGDSRNHCLINDYKQLAPCCEMLLQNPSIGRVLVGLKRSPDYGVAETRGWCLQERRLSRRIVVFGKEQLFFSCRKEDYSEDRYYDQNDSSHHTGLITANADLSSARDQLLQQWNTVLIDFSKKRELSNTHDIFAAIVSIATLISKAIGCRHLADLWECDIVICNVSYFGPATRPLSTRLAAAPILRAPSWSWAAIQGGVNLTTRRSF
;
A
#
# COMPACT_ATOMS: atom_id res chain seq x y z
N MET A 1 6.63 6.87 -20.43
CA MET A 1 5.20 7.00 -20.79
C MET A 1 4.61 8.17 -20.02
N HIS A 2 3.91 9.08 -20.71
CA HIS A 2 3.31 10.28 -20.12
C HIS A 2 1.77 10.23 -20.12
N GLU A 3 1.18 9.05 -20.23
CA GLU A 3 -0.28 8.91 -20.20
C GLU A 3 -0.80 8.84 -18.77
N LYS A 4 -1.98 9.43 -18.54
CA LYS A 4 -2.66 9.38 -17.24
C LYS A 4 -3.35 8.04 -17.08
N TYR A 5 -3.13 7.38 -15.95
CA TYR A 5 -3.81 6.14 -15.58
C TYR A 5 -4.11 6.08 -14.08
N VAL A 6 -5.03 5.18 -13.70
CA VAL A 6 -5.44 4.87 -12.33
C VAL A 6 -5.18 3.38 -12.03
N PRO A 7 -4.18 3.03 -11.22
CA PRO A 7 -3.99 1.68 -10.73
C PRO A 7 -4.96 1.36 -9.58
N LEU A 8 -5.36 0.09 -9.51
CA LEU A 8 -6.20 -0.46 -8.46
C LEU A 8 -5.39 -1.30 -7.47
N SER A 9 -5.44 -0.93 -6.19
CA SER A 9 -4.92 -1.70 -5.06
C SER A 9 -6.10 -2.31 -4.29
N TYR A 10 -6.25 -3.63 -4.29
CA TYR A 10 -7.45 -4.29 -3.75
C TYR A 10 -7.20 -5.74 -3.33
N CYS A 11 -8.13 -6.28 -2.54
CA CYS A 11 -8.18 -7.70 -2.22
C CYS A 11 -8.98 -8.45 -3.29
N TRP A 12 -8.38 -9.48 -3.88
CA TRP A 12 -9.05 -10.29 -4.91
C TRP A 12 -10.23 -11.08 -4.34
N GLY A 13 -10.17 -11.47 -3.05
CA GLY A 13 -11.14 -12.36 -2.41
C GLY A 13 -10.78 -13.85 -2.54
N PRO A 14 -11.72 -14.78 -2.32
CA PRO A 14 -11.48 -16.23 -2.35
C PRO A 14 -11.14 -16.82 -3.74
N ALA A 15 -10.82 -15.96 -4.71
CA ALA A 15 -10.10 -16.28 -5.93
C ALA A 15 -10.75 -17.24 -6.94
N THR A 16 -12.00 -17.68 -6.76
CA THR A 16 -12.62 -18.68 -7.64
C THR A 16 -13.21 -18.15 -8.95
N HIS A 17 -13.46 -16.84 -9.10
CA HIS A 17 -14.21 -16.31 -10.26
C HIS A 17 -13.75 -14.94 -10.77
N THR A 18 -12.55 -14.46 -10.42
CA THR A 18 -12.05 -13.19 -10.98
C THR A 18 -11.56 -13.44 -12.41
N TYR A 19 -12.07 -12.69 -13.39
CA TYR A 19 -11.55 -12.73 -14.75
C TYR A 19 -10.10 -12.23 -14.75
N ARG A 20 -9.20 -13.01 -15.36
CA ARG A 20 -7.75 -12.82 -15.28
C ARG A 20 -7.10 -12.94 -16.64
N LEU A 21 -6.04 -12.16 -16.83
CA LEU A 21 -5.14 -12.30 -17.97
C LEU A 21 -4.30 -13.56 -17.77
N ASN A 22 -4.31 -14.45 -18.75
CA ASN A 22 -3.44 -15.61 -18.83
C ASN A 22 -3.21 -15.97 -20.31
N HIS A 23 -2.38 -16.98 -20.56
CA HIS A 23 -2.07 -17.43 -21.93
C HIS A 23 -3.30 -17.86 -22.74
N GLN A 24 -4.40 -18.26 -22.09
CA GLN A 24 -5.65 -18.63 -22.76
C GLN A 24 -6.53 -17.41 -23.07
N THR A 25 -6.53 -16.38 -22.20
CA THR A 25 -7.44 -15.22 -22.30
C THR A 25 -6.82 -14.00 -22.99
N ILE A 26 -5.49 -13.94 -23.13
CA ILE A 26 -4.77 -12.77 -23.67
C ILE A 26 -5.25 -12.35 -25.07
N LYS A 27 -5.47 -13.30 -25.98
CA LYS A 27 -5.91 -13.00 -27.35
C LYS A 27 -7.29 -12.33 -27.36
N ASP A 28 -8.20 -12.84 -26.55
CA ASP A 28 -9.55 -12.30 -26.44
C ASP A 28 -9.53 -10.90 -25.79
N MET A 29 -8.76 -10.74 -24.70
CA MET A 29 -8.66 -9.46 -23.99
C MET A 29 -8.08 -8.33 -24.85
N LEU A 30 -7.14 -8.64 -25.74
CA LEU A 30 -6.58 -7.66 -26.68
C LEU A 30 -7.63 -7.17 -27.71
N GLY A 31 -8.65 -7.97 -28.00
CA GLY A 31 -9.78 -7.57 -28.85
C GLY A 31 -10.83 -6.71 -28.12
N GLY A 32 -10.70 -6.57 -26.80
CA GLY A 32 -11.66 -5.89 -25.93
C GLY A 32 -12.14 -6.79 -24.80
N ILE A 33 -12.57 -6.18 -23.69
CA ILE A 33 -13.07 -6.90 -22.53
C ILE A 33 -14.55 -6.61 -22.39
N ASP A 34 -15.38 -7.67 -22.33
CA ASP A 34 -16.76 -7.55 -21.90
C ASP A 34 -16.79 -7.18 -20.40
N GLU A 35 -17.33 -5.99 -20.12
CA GLU A 35 -17.43 -5.44 -18.77
C GLU A 35 -18.23 -6.34 -17.82
N SER A 36 -19.15 -7.17 -18.33
CA SER A 36 -19.91 -8.14 -17.52
C SER A 36 -19.03 -9.19 -16.83
N ARG A 37 -17.84 -9.46 -17.39
CA ARG A 37 -16.87 -10.42 -16.85
C ARG A 37 -16.00 -9.83 -15.75
N LEU A 38 -15.97 -8.51 -15.63
CA LEU A 38 -15.14 -7.81 -14.66
C LEU A 38 -15.74 -7.90 -13.26
N ALA A 39 -14.87 -8.00 -12.25
CA ALA A 39 -15.30 -7.93 -10.87
C ALA A 39 -15.92 -6.54 -10.59
N VAL A 40 -16.77 -6.46 -9.56
CA VAL A 40 -17.43 -5.20 -9.21
C VAL A 40 -16.41 -4.10 -8.90
N ALA A 41 -15.34 -4.40 -8.14
CA ALA A 41 -14.27 -3.45 -7.86
C ALA A 41 -13.53 -2.96 -9.13
N HIS A 42 -13.42 -3.80 -10.16
CA HIS A 42 -12.83 -3.40 -11.45
C HIS A 42 -13.72 -2.38 -12.16
N ARG A 43 -15.04 -2.64 -12.22
CA ARG A 43 -16.03 -1.73 -12.82
C ARG A 43 -16.14 -0.41 -12.08
N ASP A 44 -16.16 -0.48 -10.75
CA ASP A 44 -16.12 0.69 -9.88
C ASP A 44 -14.85 1.55 -10.15
N THR A 45 -13.71 0.90 -10.39
CA THR A 45 -12.46 1.61 -10.74
C THR A 45 -12.53 2.24 -12.14
N LEU A 46 -13.13 1.56 -13.11
CA LEU A 46 -13.37 2.12 -14.45
C LEU A 46 -14.27 3.36 -14.36
N ALA A 47 -15.37 3.28 -13.59
CA ALA A 47 -16.27 4.41 -13.37
C ALA A 47 -15.55 5.59 -12.67
N LEU A 48 -14.72 5.31 -11.67
CA LEU A 48 -13.87 6.33 -11.03
C LEU A 48 -12.91 6.98 -12.03
N ALA A 49 -12.21 6.19 -12.84
CA ALA A 49 -11.27 6.71 -13.84
C ALA A 49 -11.98 7.58 -14.87
N GLN A 50 -13.15 7.14 -15.37
CA GLN A 50 -13.99 7.91 -16.28
C GLN A 50 -14.45 9.24 -15.67
N ALA A 51 -14.91 9.23 -14.42
CA ALA A 51 -15.32 10.45 -13.70
C ALA A 51 -14.15 11.44 -13.52
N LEU A 52 -12.92 10.95 -13.42
CA LEU A 52 -11.69 11.75 -13.36
C LEU A 52 -11.16 12.17 -14.74
N GLY A 53 -11.82 11.79 -15.84
CA GLY A 53 -11.36 12.05 -17.20
C GLY A 53 -10.12 11.26 -17.61
N VAL A 54 -9.86 10.13 -16.95
CA VAL A 54 -8.72 9.23 -17.20
C VAL A 54 -9.20 8.00 -17.98
N ARG A 55 -8.52 7.67 -19.08
CA ARG A 55 -8.93 6.58 -19.98
C ARG A 55 -8.28 5.24 -19.68
N LEU A 56 -7.17 5.25 -18.95
CA LEU A 56 -6.38 4.06 -18.67
C LEU A 56 -6.52 3.66 -17.20
N VAL A 57 -6.69 2.36 -16.98
CA VAL A 57 -6.60 1.75 -15.65
C VAL A 57 -5.53 0.67 -15.67
N TRP A 58 -4.89 0.46 -14.52
CA TRP A 58 -3.96 -0.65 -14.34
C TRP A 58 -4.50 -1.56 -13.24
N ILE A 59 -4.72 -2.82 -13.56
CA ILE A 59 -5.26 -3.81 -12.62
C ILE A 59 -4.39 -5.06 -12.76
N ASP A 60 -3.69 -5.44 -11.69
CA ASP A 60 -2.76 -6.57 -11.65
C ASP A 60 -3.32 -7.85 -12.32
N ALA A 61 -4.56 -8.20 -12.02
CA ALA A 61 -5.25 -9.37 -12.55
C ALA A 61 -5.49 -9.32 -14.07
N LEU A 62 -5.48 -8.13 -14.67
CA LEU A 62 -5.75 -7.89 -16.09
C LEU A 62 -4.51 -7.43 -16.87
N CYS A 63 -3.47 -6.96 -16.18
CA CYS A 63 -2.24 -6.43 -16.79
C CYS A 63 -1.02 -7.34 -16.62
N ILE A 64 -1.10 -8.35 -15.74
CA ILE A 64 -0.03 -9.34 -15.51
C ILE A 64 -0.56 -10.72 -15.94
N ILE A 65 0.24 -11.48 -16.70
CA ILE A 65 -0.08 -12.83 -17.15
C ILE A 65 -0.02 -13.78 -15.96
N GLN A 66 -1.21 -14.19 -15.49
CA GLN A 66 -1.36 -15.04 -14.32
C GLN A 66 -0.88 -16.46 -14.59
N GLY A 67 -0.07 -16.98 -13.66
CA GLY A 67 0.54 -18.31 -13.78
C GLY A 67 1.84 -18.33 -14.60
N ASP A 68 2.31 -17.17 -15.08
CA ASP A 68 3.60 -17.02 -15.74
C ASP A 68 4.63 -16.42 -14.79
N SER A 69 5.66 -17.20 -14.43
CA SER A 69 6.68 -16.74 -13.49
C SER A 69 7.63 -15.69 -14.08
N GLN A 70 7.86 -15.70 -15.39
CA GLN A 70 8.74 -14.74 -16.05
C GLN A 70 8.06 -13.38 -16.14
N ASP A 71 6.79 -13.36 -16.54
CA ASP A 71 5.98 -12.13 -16.59
C ASP A 71 5.81 -11.54 -15.18
N TRP A 72 5.51 -12.37 -14.18
CA TRP A 72 5.44 -11.94 -12.78
C TRP A 72 6.76 -11.34 -12.28
N GLU A 73 7.90 -11.96 -12.60
CA GLU A 73 9.20 -11.44 -12.17
C GLU A 73 9.52 -10.10 -12.86
N HIS A 74 9.11 -9.93 -14.12
CA HIS A 74 9.24 -8.67 -14.83
C HIS A 74 8.38 -7.57 -14.19
N GLU A 75 7.08 -7.82 -14.05
CA GLU A 75 6.10 -6.84 -13.57
C GLU A 75 6.31 -6.46 -12.10
N SER A 76 6.68 -7.42 -11.25
CA SER A 76 6.97 -7.15 -9.82
C SER A 76 8.12 -6.15 -9.63
N LYS A 77 9.09 -6.11 -10.55
CA LYS A 77 10.18 -5.12 -10.56
C LYS A 77 9.72 -3.74 -11.03
N LEU A 78 8.61 -3.65 -11.76
CA LEU A 78 8.05 -2.40 -12.28
C LEU A 78 7.08 -1.71 -11.33
N MET A 79 6.77 -2.30 -10.17
CA MET A 79 5.82 -1.72 -9.19
C MET A 79 6.17 -0.27 -8.79
N ALA A 80 7.46 0.04 -8.64
CA ALA A 80 7.96 1.41 -8.45
C ALA A 80 7.45 2.38 -9.52
N SER A 81 7.51 1.98 -10.79
CA SER A 81 7.10 2.80 -11.92
C SER A 81 5.58 2.86 -12.11
N VAL A 82 4.86 1.78 -11.81
CA VAL A 82 3.39 1.70 -11.91
C VAL A 82 2.73 2.60 -10.85
N TYR A 83 3.08 2.42 -9.59
CA TYR A 83 2.46 3.20 -8.52
C TYR A 83 3.11 4.57 -8.36
N GLY A 84 4.40 4.72 -8.70
CA GLY A 84 5.12 5.99 -8.59
C GLY A 84 4.73 7.06 -9.64
N ASN A 85 4.24 6.64 -10.82
CA ASN A 85 3.91 7.54 -11.93
C ASN A 85 2.41 7.67 -12.22
N THR A 86 1.57 7.12 -11.36
CA THR A 86 0.11 7.20 -11.47
C THR A 86 -0.43 8.63 -11.33
N THR A 87 -1.62 8.86 -11.91
CA THR A 87 -2.41 10.08 -11.64
C THR A 87 -2.97 10.06 -10.22
N LEU A 88 -3.58 8.93 -9.83
CA LEU A 88 -4.21 8.66 -8.54
C LEU A 88 -4.31 7.13 -8.40
N THR A 89 -3.85 6.58 -7.28
CA THR A 89 -4.09 5.16 -6.95
C THR A 89 -5.41 5.01 -6.21
N ALA A 90 -6.26 4.08 -6.66
CA ALA A 90 -7.49 3.72 -5.97
C ALA A 90 -7.23 2.52 -5.06
N VAL A 91 -7.44 2.67 -3.75
CA VAL A 91 -7.29 1.58 -2.77
C VAL A 91 -8.65 1.15 -2.25
N VAL A 92 -9.00 -0.11 -2.49
CA VAL A 92 -10.23 -0.71 -1.98
C VAL A 92 -9.96 -1.36 -0.63
N GLY A 93 -10.29 -0.64 0.43
CA GLY A 93 -10.01 -1.06 1.80
C GLY A 93 -11.21 -1.64 2.55
N ARG A 94 -12.44 -1.21 2.25
CA ARG A 94 -13.65 -1.64 2.97
C ARG A 94 -14.03 -3.11 2.78
N THR A 95 -13.67 -3.70 1.64
CA THR A 95 -14.00 -5.09 1.28
C THR A 95 -12.75 -5.94 1.02
N GLY A 96 -12.78 -7.18 1.48
CA GLY A 96 -11.76 -8.20 1.19
C GLY A 96 -12.02 -9.00 -0.08
N ASP A 97 -13.10 -8.68 -0.79
CA ASP A 97 -13.57 -9.38 -1.96
C ASP A 97 -13.91 -8.38 -3.07
N SER A 98 -13.27 -8.57 -4.22
CA SER A 98 -13.42 -7.75 -5.42
C SER A 98 -14.82 -7.82 -6.05
N ARG A 99 -15.64 -8.80 -5.65
CA ARG A 99 -17.03 -8.94 -6.08
C ARG A 99 -18.00 -7.98 -5.39
N ASN A 100 -17.55 -7.27 -4.35
CA ASN A 100 -18.36 -6.28 -3.66
C ASN A 100 -18.05 -4.88 -4.18
N HIS A 101 -19.01 -3.96 -4.05
CA HIS A 101 -18.81 -2.56 -4.38
C HIS A 101 -17.80 -1.89 -3.44
N CYS A 102 -16.95 -1.06 -4.01
CA CYS A 102 -16.03 -0.21 -3.28
C CYS A 102 -16.45 1.26 -3.28
N LEU A 103 -17.21 1.72 -4.29
CA LEU A 103 -17.71 3.11 -4.32
C LEU A 103 -18.87 3.34 -3.37
N ILE A 104 -19.74 2.34 -3.21
CA ILE A 104 -20.90 2.44 -2.31
C ILE A 104 -20.41 2.37 -0.87
N ASN A 105 -20.78 3.37 -0.08
CA ASN A 105 -20.51 3.41 1.35
C ASN A 105 -21.83 3.20 2.10
N ASP A 106 -21.98 2.03 2.72
CA ASP A 106 -23.18 1.67 3.49
C ASP A 106 -23.20 2.32 4.89
N TYR A 107 -22.15 3.06 5.25
CA TYR A 107 -22.11 3.81 6.50
C TYR A 107 -23.24 4.84 6.56
N LYS A 108 -24.14 4.67 7.52
CA LYS A 108 -25.22 5.62 7.79
C LYS A 108 -24.76 6.62 8.83
N GLN A 109 -24.52 7.85 8.38
CA GLN A 109 -24.22 8.94 9.28
C GLN A 109 -25.46 9.24 10.15
N LEU A 110 -25.32 9.12 11.47
CA LEU A 110 -26.42 9.36 12.43
C LEU A 110 -26.89 10.82 12.45
N ALA A 111 -25.97 11.76 12.21
CA ALA A 111 -26.25 13.19 12.12
C ALA A 111 -25.26 13.89 11.18
N PRO A 112 -25.70 14.83 10.31
CA PRO A 112 -24.80 15.55 9.42
C PRO A 112 -23.80 16.40 10.23
N CYS A 113 -22.65 16.68 9.65
CA CYS A 113 -21.71 17.63 10.24
C CYS A 113 -22.34 19.03 10.26
N CYS A 114 -22.21 19.74 11.37
CA CYS A 114 -22.68 21.11 11.56
C CYS A 114 -21.51 22.09 11.47
N GLU A 115 -21.66 23.15 10.68
CA GLU A 115 -20.69 24.24 10.65
C GLU A 115 -21.08 25.29 11.69
N MET A 116 -20.24 25.48 12.71
CA MET A 116 -20.47 26.44 13.78
C MET A 116 -19.53 27.65 13.61
N LEU A 117 -20.12 28.84 13.65
CA LEU A 117 -19.38 30.10 13.71
C LEU A 117 -18.87 30.30 15.13
N LEU A 118 -17.55 30.42 15.31
CA LEU A 118 -16.98 30.81 16.59
C LEU A 118 -17.09 32.32 16.77
N GLN A 119 -17.29 32.76 18.01
CA GLN A 119 -17.40 34.19 18.34
C GLN A 119 -16.12 34.98 18.01
N ASN A 120 -14.96 34.33 18.01
CA ASN A 120 -13.71 34.95 17.60
C ASN A 120 -13.49 34.78 16.08
N PRO A 121 -13.52 35.86 15.28
CA PRO A 121 -13.35 35.80 13.83
C PRO A 121 -12.02 35.21 13.39
N SER A 122 -10.99 35.28 14.25
CA SER A 122 -9.63 34.82 13.97
C SER A 122 -9.49 33.30 13.91
N ILE A 123 -10.42 32.57 14.54
CA ILE A 123 -10.43 31.09 14.58
C ILE A 123 -11.30 30.54 13.43
N GLY A 124 -12.17 31.36 12.85
CA GLY A 124 -12.99 31.00 11.70
C GLY A 124 -14.19 30.10 12.05
N ARG A 125 -14.38 29.03 11.27
CA ARG A 125 -15.52 28.12 11.35
C ARG A 125 -15.07 26.74 11.84
N VAL A 126 -15.85 26.12 12.72
CA VAL A 126 -15.59 24.74 13.20
C VAL A 126 -16.62 23.81 12.61
N LEU A 127 -16.16 22.68 12.07
CA LEU A 127 -17.03 21.59 11.68
C LEU A 127 -17.19 20.66 12.90
N VAL A 128 -18.43 20.52 13.39
CA VAL A 128 -18.78 19.61 14.49
C VAL A 128 -19.54 18.43 13.91
N GLY A 129 -18.99 17.23 14.09
CA GLY A 129 -19.60 16.00 13.60
C GLY A 129 -19.15 14.80 14.42
N LEU A 130 -19.83 13.68 14.21
CA LEU A 130 -19.38 12.41 14.76
C LEU A 130 -18.10 11.98 14.05
N LYS A 131 -17.07 11.67 14.85
CA LYS A 131 -15.82 11.11 14.34
C LYS A 131 -16.12 9.79 13.63
N ARG A 132 -15.62 9.66 12.39
CA ARG A 132 -15.72 8.41 11.63
C ARG A 132 -14.47 7.58 11.88
N SER A 133 -14.58 6.28 11.66
CA SER A 133 -13.46 5.36 11.83
C SER A 133 -12.28 5.76 10.93
N PRO A 134 -11.05 5.84 11.47
CA PRO A 134 -9.84 6.02 10.68
C PRO A 134 -9.39 4.71 10.00
N ASP A 135 -10.15 3.62 10.15
CA ASP A 135 -9.79 2.31 9.61
C ASP A 135 -9.90 2.27 8.08
N TYR A 136 -8.74 2.16 7.43
CA TYR A 136 -8.63 1.94 6.00
C TYR A 136 -9.09 0.55 5.58
N GLY A 137 -9.26 -0.38 6.53
CA GLY A 137 -9.82 -1.70 6.31
C GLY A 137 -8.78 -2.72 5.83
N VAL A 138 -9.26 -3.75 5.13
CA VAL A 138 -8.49 -4.99 4.89
C VAL A 138 -7.35 -4.83 3.87
N ALA A 139 -7.33 -3.76 3.08
CA ALA A 139 -6.17 -3.46 2.24
C ALA A 139 -4.91 -3.19 3.10
N GLU A 140 -5.09 -2.65 4.31
CA GLU A 140 -3.96 -2.42 5.23
C GLU A 140 -3.37 -3.71 5.81
N THR A 141 -4.05 -4.86 5.68
CA THR A 141 -3.49 -6.14 6.12
C THR A 141 -2.74 -6.87 5.01
N ARG A 142 -2.72 -6.35 3.77
CA ARG A 142 -2.07 -7.02 2.63
C ARG A 142 -0.63 -6.52 2.45
N GLY A 143 0.33 -7.45 2.36
CA GLY A 143 1.75 -7.14 2.16
C GLY A 143 2.03 -6.29 0.92
N TRP A 144 1.49 -6.70 -0.23
CA TRP A 144 1.67 -5.97 -1.50
C TRP A 144 1.12 -4.54 -1.44
N CYS A 145 -0.04 -4.34 -0.80
CA CYS A 145 -0.67 -3.03 -0.68
C CYS A 145 0.19 -1.99 0.07
N LEU A 146 1.14 -2.42 0.91
CA LEU A 146 2.09 -1.48 1.55
C LEU A 146 2.91 -0.73 0.50
N GLN A 147 3.52 -1.47 -0.43
CA GLN A 147 4.36 -0.90 -1.48
C GLN A 147 3.54 -0.07 -2.47
N GLU A 148 2.38 -0.58 -2.87
CA GLU A 148 1.43 0.12 -3.74
C GLU A 148 1.07 1.50 -3.16
N ARG A 149 0.75 1.55 -1.86
CA ARG A 149 0.43 2.80 -1.15
C ARG A 149 1.65 3.71 -1.03
N ARG A 150 2.76 3.22 -0.49
CA ARG A 150 3.96 4.06 -0.20
C ARG A 150 4.61 4.66 -1.44
N LEU A 151 4.51 3.99 -2.59
CA LEU A 151 5.02 4.49 -3.86
C LEU A 151 4.10 5.54 -4.50
N SER A 152 2.81 5.49 -4.20
CA SER A 152 1.81 6.37 -4.80
C SER A 152 2.04 7.84 -4.44
N ARG A 153 1.90 8.73 -5.43
CA ARG A 153 2.02 10.20 -5.20
C ARG A 153 0.74 10.84 -4.71
N ARG A 154 -0.38 10.23 -5.11
CA ARG A 154 -1.74 10.56 -4.73
C ARG A 154 -2.49 9.26 -4.59
N ILE A 155 -3.27 9.13 -3.54
CA ILE A 155 -4.04 7.94 -3.26
C ILE A 155 -5.42 8.33 -2.74
N VAL A 156 -6.42 7.57 -3.16
CA VAL A 156 -7.75 7.60 -2.56
C VAL A 156 -8.02 6.22 -1.96
N VAL A 157 -8.32 6.19 -0.67
CA VAL A 157 -8.60 4.97 0.08
C VAL A 157 -10.10 4.92 0.37
N PHE A 158 -10.75 3.91 -0.16
CA PHE A 158 -12.12 3.54 0.16
C PHE A 158 -12.13 2.76 1.47
N GLY A 159 -11.99 3.49 2.58
CA GLY A 159 -11.96 2.94 3.95
C GLY A 159 -13.32 2.47 4.43
N LYS A 160 -13.36 1.96 5.67
CA LYS A 160 -14.55 1.30 6.25
C LYS A 160 -15.76 2.21 6.36
N GLU A 161 -15.56 3.43 6.85
CA GLU A 161 -16.66 4.39 7.07
C GLU A 161 -16.56 5.64 6.20
N GLN A 162 -15.38 5.91 5.64
CA GLN A 162 -15.13 7.13 4.89
C GLN A 162 -14.07 6.97 3.81
N LEU A 163 -13.99 7.97 2.94
CA LEU A 163 -12.89 8.14 2.01
C LEU A 163 -11.73 8.88 2.67
N PHE A 164 -10.52 8.49 2.28
CA PHE A 164 -9.31 9.21 2.60
C PHE A 164 -8.61 9.58 1.30
N PHE A 165 -8.32 10.85 1.11
CA PHE A 165 -7.45 11.31 0.04
C PHE A 165 -6.14 11.75 0.64
N SER A 166 -5.04 11.42 -0.02
CA SER A 166 -3.73 11.55 0.58
C SER A 166 -2.70 11.77 -0.51
N CYS A 167 -1.86 12.79 -0.34
CA CYS A 167 -0.83 13.18 -1.30
C CYS A 167 0.42 13.69 -0.59
N ARG A 168 1.48 14.03 -1.35
CA ARG A 168 2.75 14.52 -0.77
C ARG A 168 2.67 15.87 -0.03
N LYS A 169 1.51 16.52 -0.01
CA LYS A 169 1.33 17.84 0.63
C LYS A 169 0.33 17.78 1.77
N GLU A 170 -0.80 17.12 1.54
CA GLU A 170 -1.97 17.18 2.39
C GLU A 170 -2.69 15.84 2.36
N ASP A 171 -3.37 15.57 3.48
CA ASP A 171 -4.24 14.44 3.69
C ASP A 171 -5.61 14.95 4.12
N TYR A 172 -6.64 14.30 3.60
CA TYR A 172 -8.04 14.66 3.78
C TYR A 172 -8.84 13.40 4.08
N SER A 173 -9.71 13.49 5.08
CA SER A 173 -10.77 12.53 5.34
C SER A 173 -12.13 13.21 5.14
N GLU A 174 -13.19 12.45 4.91
CA GLU A 174 -14.53 13.02 4.74
C GLU A 174 -15.03 13.75 5.99
N ASP A 175 -14.64 13.27 7.18
CA ASP A 175 -14.96 13.94 8.45
C ASP A 175 -14.07 15.16 8.75
N ARG A 176 -13.02 15.40 7.94
CA ARG A 176 -12.00 16.44 8.12
C ARG A 176 -11.37 16.44 9.51
N TYR A 177 -11.38 15.30 10.19
CA TYR A 177 -10.72 15.14 11.47
C TYR A 177 -9.20 15.15 11.25
N TYR A 178 -8.54 16.17 11.79
CA TYR A 178 -7.09 16.30 11.75
C TYR A 178 -6.54 16.00 13.13
N ASP A 179 -5.87 14.85 13.29
CA ASP A 179 -5.15 14.56 14.53
C ASP A 179 -3.78 15.23 14.45
N GLN A 180 -3.55 16.27 15.28
CA GLN A 180 -2.25 16.95 15.31
C GLN A 180 -1.10 16.03 15.77
N ASN A 181 -1.41 14.92 16.46
CA ASN A 181 -0.41 13.94 16.89
C ASN A 181 -0.20 12.82 15.86
N ASP A 182 -1.11 12.65 14.91
CA ASP A 182 -0.97 11.66 13.84
C ASP A 182 -0.16 12.27 12.70
N SER A 183 1.16 12.30 12.89
CA SER A 183 2.14 12.65 11.87
C SER A 183 2.18 11.68 10.67
N SER A 184 1.20 10.77 10.56
CA SER A 184 1.01 9.87 9.42
C SER A 184 0.43 10.59 8.21
N HIS A 185 1.06 11.71 7.87
CA HIS A 185 1.02 12.19 6.50
C HIS A 185 1.32 11.05 5.54
N HIS A 186 0.82 11.13 4.30
CA HIS A 186 1.39 10.34 3.21
C HIS A 186 2.88 10.67 3.08
N THR A 187 3.69 10.04 3.91
CA THR A 187 5.13 9.95 3.79
C THR A 187 5.33 8.94 2.67
N GLY A 188 4.96 9.38 1.45
CA GLY A 188 5.59 8.87 0.26
C GLY A 188 7.08 9.06 0.43
N LEU A 189 7.87 8.14 -0.12
CA LEU A 189 9.33 8.18 -0.01
C LEU A 189 9.83 9.60 -0.27
N ILE A 190 10.36 10.25 0.77
CA ILE A 190 10.83 11.63 0.68
C ILE A 190 12.05 11.59 -0.23
N THR A 191 11.88 12.07 -1.47
CA THR A 191 13.03 12.37 -2.33
C THR A 191 13.65 13.67 -1.81
N ALA A 192 14.79 13.49 -1.16
CA ALA A 192 15.64 14.45 -0.45
C ALA A 192 15.57 15.91 -0.92
N ASN A 193 15.27 16.81 0.03
CA ASN A 193 15.58 18.24 -0.03
C ASN A 193 16.19 18.73 1.31
N ALA A 194 16.83 17.83 2.06
CA ALA A 194 17.49 18.15 3.34
C ALA A 194 18.98 17.83 3.26
N ASP A 195 19.75 18.43 4.16
CA ASP A 195 21.19 18.23 4.34
C ASP A 195 21.54 16.73 4.31
N LEU A 196 22.56 16.33 3.53
CA LEU A 196 22.79 14.94 3.09
C LEU A 196 22.85 13.92 4.26
N SER A 197 23.43 14.30 5.39
CA SER A 197 23.49 13.45 6.59
C SER A 197 22.13 13.33 7.28
N SER A 198 21.40 14.43 7.44
CA SER A 198 20.04 14.42 7.98
C SER A 198 19.06 13.65 7.08
N ALA A 199 19.23 13.77 5.76
CA ALA A 199 18.43 13.07 4.76
C ALA A 199 18.67 11.56 4.83
N ARG A 200 19.92 11.13 5.04
CA ARG A 200 20.25 9.72 5.23
C ARG A 200 19.62 9.13 6.48
N ASP A 201 19.75 9.79 7.63
CA ASP A 201 19.13 9.35 8.89
C ASP A 201 17.60 9.23 8.74
N GLN A 202 16.96 10.22 8.09
CA GLN A 202 15.53 10.21 7.82
C GLN A 202 15.12 9.04 6.91
N LEU A 203 15.89 8.74 5.87
CA LEU A 203 15.62 7.62 4.97
C LEU A 203 15.75 6.25 5.68
N LEU A 204 16.74 6.11 6.57
CA LEU A 204 16.89 4.92 7.41
C LEU A 204 15.72 4.77 8.39
N GLN A 205 15.26 5.86 9.01
CA GLN A 205 14.07 5.86 9.86
C GLN A 205 12.78 5.52 9.09
N GLN A 206 12.66 5.99 7.84
CA GLN A 206 11.55 5.62 6.97
C GLN A 206 11.56 4.12 6.66
N TRP A 207 12.74 3.57 6.35
CA TRP A 207 12.89 2.13 6.15
C TRP A 207 12.45 1.33 7.37
N ASN A 208 12.88 1.74 8.57
CA ASN A 208 12.48 1.07 9.80
C ASN A 208 10.97 1.09 10.01
N THR A 209 10.31 2.21 9.67
CA THR A 209 8.85 2.34 9.72
C THR A 209 8.17 1.36 8.77
N VAL A 210 8.70 1.19 7.55
CA VAL A 210 8.21 0.22 6.56
C VAL A 210 8.32 -1.20 7.09
N LEU A 211 9.45 -1.58 7.68
CA LEU A 211 9.65 -2.91 8.26
C LEU A 211 8.73 -3.19 9.46
N ILE A 212 8.54 -2.21 10.33
CA ILE A 212 7.65 -2.31 11.49
C ILE A 212 6.19 -2.46 11.04
N ASP A 213 5.74 -1.65 10.09
CA ASP A 213 4.39 -1.76 9.50
C ASP A 213 4.19 -3.15 8.87
N PHE A 214 5.14 -3.56 8.02
CA PHE A 214 5.08 -4.85 7.34
C PHE A 214 4.98 -6.03 8.32
N SER A 215 5.90 -6.11 9.28
CA SER A 215 5.99 -7.22 10.22
C SER A 215 4.79 -7.32 11.18
N LYS A 216 4.20 -6.18 11.58
CA LYS A 216 3.13 -6.17 12.59
C LYS A 216 1.73 -6.35 12.01
N LYS A 217 1.48 -5.85 10.79
CA LYS A 217 0.12 -5.71 10.26
C LYS A 217 -0.11 -6.47 8.96
N ARG A 218 0.95 -6.82 8.21
CA ARG A 218 0.81 -7.31 6.84
C ARG A 218 0.90 -8.83 6.73
N GLU A 219 0.04 -9.38 5.91
CA GLU A 219 -0.09 -10.78 5.57
C GLU A 219 0.15 -11.00 4.09
N LEU A 220 0.73 -12.15 3.75
CA LEU A 220 1.00 -12.58 2.39
C LEU A 220 0.30 -13.89 2.11
N SER A 221 -0.37 -13.98 0.95
CA SER A 221 -0.93 -15.24 0.48
C SER A 221 0.17 -16.25 0.13
N ASN A 222 1.23 -15.80 -0.55
CA ASN A 222 2.46 -16.56 -0.75
C ASN A 222 3.56 -15.98 0.14
N THR A 223 4.04 -16.78 1.09
CA THR A 223 5.05 -16.34 2.06
C THR A 223 6.40 -15.98 1.44
N HIS A 224 6.68 -16.45 0.21
CA HIS A 224 7.91 -16.14 -0.53
C HIS A 224 7.90 -14.75 -1.17
N ASP A 225 6.73 -14.09 -1.27
CA ASP A 225 6.60 -12.76 -1.88
C ASP A 225 7.16 -11.64 -0.99
N ILE A 226 7.66 -11.96 0.21
CA ILE A 226 8.03 -10.98 1.25
C ILE A 226 8.99 -9.89 0.75
N PHE A 227 10.02 -10.27 0.00
CA PHE A 227 10.96 -9.29 -0.54
C PHE A 227 10.39 -8.58 -1.76
N ALA A 228 9.67 -9.27 -2.63
CA ALA A 228 9.04 -8.66 -3.80
C ALA A 228 8.00 -7.58 -3.39
N ALA A 229 7.32 -7.78 -2.27
CA ALA A 229 6.35 -6.84 -1.72
C ALA A 229 6.97 -5.55 -1.14
N ILE A 230 8.30 -5.47 -0.98
CA ILE A 230 9.00 -4.27 -0.47
C ILE A 230 10.20 -3.81 -1.32
N VAL A 231 10.58 -4.59 -2.34
CA VAL A 231 11.83 -4.39 -3.12
C VAL A 231 11.88 -3.02 -3.79
N SER A 232 10.74 -2.49 -4.25
CA SER A 232 10.71 -1.19 -4.92
C SER A 232 11.03 -0.06 -3.94
N ILE A 233 10.51 -0.15 -2.72
CA ILE A 233 10.84 0.80 -1.64
C ILE A 233 12.32 0.69 -1.31
N ALA A 234 12.82 -0.52 -1.08
CA ALA A 234 14.21 -0.77 -0.73
C ALA A 234 15.18 -0.23 -1.80
N THR A 235 14.84 -0.43 -3.08
CA THR A 235 15.66 0.04 -4.22
C THR A 235 15.72 1.56 -4.29
N LEU A 236 14.60 2.24 -4.04
CA LEU A 236 14.55 3.71 -4.05
C LEU A 236 15.38 4.29 -2.90
N ILE A 237 15.26 3.72 -1.70
CA ILE A 237 16.06 4.14 -0.54
C ILE A 237 17.54 3.86 -0.81
N SER A 238 17.89 2.65 -1.24
CA SER A 238 19.26 2.23 -1.58
C SER A 238 19.95 3.23 -2.53
N LYS A 239 19.24 3.63 -3.60
CA LYS A 239 19.74 4.63 -4.55
C LYS A 239 19.93 6.01 -3.91
N ALA A 240 19.03 6.43 -3.02
CA ALA A 240 19.11 7.71 -2.34
C ALA A 240 20.24 7.77 -1.29
N ILE A 241 20.46 6.69 -0.54
CA ILE A 241 21.53 6.63 0.48
C ILE A 241 22.89 6.20 -0.09
N GLY A 242 22.93 5.73 -1.34
CA GLY A 242 24.15 5.22 -1.99
C GLY A 242 24.71 3.96 -1.33
N CYS A 243 23.86 3.11 -0.78
CA CYS A 243 24.26 1.97 0.04
C CYS A 243 23.43 0.73 -0.29
N ARG A 244 24.11 -0.42 -0.35
CA ARG A 244 23.53 -1.68 -0.79
C ARG A 244 22.57 -2.24 0.26
N HIS A 245 21.44 -2.75 -0.22
CA HIS A 245 20.46 -3.46 0.59
C HIS A 245 20.75 -4.96 0.59
N LEU A 246 20.92 -5.55 1.78
CA LEU A 246 21.26 -6.95 2.00
C LEU A 246 20.10 -7.62 2.74
N ALA A 247 19.15 -8.19 1.98
CA ALA A 247 17.87 -8.74 2.46
C ALA A 247 16.99 -7.70 3.20
N ASP A 248 17.41 -7.24 4.36
CA ASP A 248 16.75 -6.27 5.23
C ASP A 248 17.68 -5.25 5.88
N LEU A 249 19.00 -5.48 5.80
CA LEU A 249 20.02 -4.62 6.40
C LEU A 249 20.70 -3.76 5.34
N TRP A 250 21.10 -2.56 5.75
CA TRP A 250 21.93 -1.69 4.93
C TRP A 250 23.39 -2.01 5.20
N GLU A 251 24.20 -2.26 4.17
CA GLU A 251 25.63 -2.57 4.31
C GLU A 251 26.39 -1.52 5.16
N CYS A 252 25.94 -0.28 5.05
CA CYS A 252 26.50 0.87 5.73
C CYS A 252 25.94 1.14 7.14
N ASP A 253 24.97 0.34 7.61
CA ASP A 253 24.33 0.45 8.93
C ASP A 253 24.22 -0.91 9.65
N ILE A 254 24.86 -1.95 9.09
CA ILE A 254 24.75 -3.34 9.52
C ILE A 254 25.22 -3.55 10.97
N VAL A 255 26.11 -2.69 11.47
CA VAL A 255 26.66 -2.75 12.83
C VAL A 255 25.74 -2.08 13.86
N ILE A 256 24.84 -1.20 13.41
CA ILE A 256 24.06 -0.30 14.29
C ILE A 256 22.60 -0.76 14.41
N CYS A 257 22.04 -1.38 13.37
CA CYS A 257 20.68 -1.91 13.40
C CYS A 257 20.58 -3.21 14.20
N ASN A 258 19.96 -3.16 15.38
CA ASN A 258 19.52 -4.34 16.10
C ASN A 258 18.04 -4.59 15.83
N VAL A 259 17.73 -5.73 15.20
CA VAL A 259 16.35 -6.23 15.06
C VAL A 259 15.97 -6.95 16.35
N SER A 260 15.00 -6.39 17.07
CA SER A 260 14.40 -7.05 18.24
C SER A 260 13.00 -7.53 17.88
N TYR A 261 12.67 -8.77 18.26
CA TYR A 261 11.33 -9.32 18.04
C TYR A 261 10.43 -9.00 19.22
N PHE A 262 9.15 -8.73 18.91
CA PHE A 262 8.12 -8.53 19.91
C PHE A 262 7.02 -9.58 19.74
N GLY A 263 6.67 -10.24 20.85
CA GLY A 263 5.67 -11.31 20.86
C GLY A 263 6.23 -12.68 20.41
N PRO A 264 5.35 -13.66 20.18
CA PRO A 264 5.77 -14.99 19.74
C PRO A 264 6.34 -14.89 18.32
N ALA A 265 7.62 -15.23 18.20
CA ALA A 265 8.32 -15.35 16.93
C ALA A 265 8.36 -16.81 16.51
N THR A 266 7.70 -17.16 15.39
CA THR A 266 7.64 -18.53 14.88
C THR A 266 8.23 -18.62 13.48
N ARG A 267 8.57 -19.84 13.04
CA ARG A 267 8.80 -20.05 11.61
C ARG A 267 7.51 -19.74 10.85
N PRO A 268 7.61 -19.20 9.62
CA PRO A 268 6.42 -18.92 8.82
C PRO A 268 5.55 -20.18 8.70
N LEU A 269 4.24 -20.01 8.92
CA LEU A 269 3.28 -21.10 8.82
C LEU A 269 3.12 -21.54 7.37
N SER A 270 2.93 -22.83 7.14
CA SER A 270 2.59 -23.35 5.81
C SER A 270 1.29 -22.73 5.31
N THR A 271 1.25 -22.40 4.02
CA THR A 271 0.06 -21.90 3.33
C THR A 271 -0.32 -22.86 2.21
N ARG A 272 -1.47 -22.61 1.54
CA ARG A 272 -1.82 -23.37 0.32
C ARG A 272 -0.80 -23.20 -0.81
N LEU A 273 -0.01 -22.13 -0.77
CA LEU A 273 0.97 -21.78 -1.80
C LEU A 273 2.42 -22.11 -1.38
N ALA A 274 2.66 -22.48 -0.12
CA ALA A 274 3.99 -22.75 0.40
C ALA A 274 3.96 -23.85 1.48
N ALA A 275 4.53 -25.01 1.17
CA ALA A 275 4.70 -26.10 2.12
C ALA A 275 5.82 -25.82 3.13
N ALA A 276 5.71 -26.38 4.35
CA ALA A 276 6.75 -26.29 5.35
C ALA A 276 7.91 -27.28 5.06
N PRO A 277 9.17 -26.97 5.43
CA PRO A 277 9.61 -25.73 6.07
C PRO A 277 9.77 -24.58 5.07
N ILE A 278 9.27 -23.39 5.41
CA ILE A 278 9.42 -22.20 4.58
C ILE A 278 10.80 -21.57 4.86
N LEU A 279 11.66 -21.56 3.85
CA LEU A 279 13.00 -20.95 3.87
C LEU A 279 13.05 -19.79 2.88
N ARG A 280 12.72 -18.59 3.36
CA ARG A 280 12.58 -17.40 2.50
C ARG A 280 13.66 -16.34 2.71
N ALA A 281 14.44 -16.41 3.79
CA ALA A 281 15.49 -15.45 4.10
C ALA A 281 16.60 -16.08 4.95
N PRO A 282 17.83 -15.51 4.96
CA PRO A 282 18.89 -15.90 5.88
C PRO A 282 18.47 -15.76 7.35
N SER A 283 19.02 -16.58 8.25
CA SER A 283 18.62 -16.64 9.66
C SER A 283 18.79 -15.33 10.45
N TRP A 284 19.62 -14.42 9.96
CA TRP A 284 19.86 -13.10 10.55
C TRP A 284 18.87 -12.03 10.08
N SER A 285 17.98 -12.35 9.15
CA SER A 285 16.99 -11.41 8.58
C SER A 285 15.67 -11.44 9.35
N TRP A 286 15.00 -10.29 9.51
CA TRP A 286 13.64 -10.26 10.10
C TRP A 286 12.64 -11.12 9.33
N ALA A 287 12.85 -11.26 8.02
CA ALA A 287 11.99 -12.01 7.12
C ALA A 287 12.10 -13.54 7.33
N ALA A 288 13.11 -14.02 8.05
CA ALA A 288 13.31 -15.45 8.31
C ALA A 288 12.22 -16.04 9.22
N ILE A 289 11.58 -15.20 10.03
CA ILE A 289 10.55 -15.60 10.98
C ILE A 289 9.27 -14.79 10.77
N GLN A 290 8.23 -15.17 11.48
CA GLN A 290 6.94 -14.48 11.49
C GLN A 290 6.68 -13.96 12.90
N GLY A 291 6.48 -12.65 13.00
CA GLY A 291 6.31 -11.93 14.26
C GLY A 291 6.57 -10.44 14.04
N GLY A 292 6.07 -9.60 14.96
CA GLY A 292 6.31 -8.17 14.90
C GLY A 292 7.77 -7.86 15.24
N VAL A 293 8.39 -6.93 14.51
CA VAL A 293 9.74 -6.43 14.84
C VAL A 293 9.70 -5.01 15.39
N ASN A 294 10.71 -4.71 16.20
CA ASN A 294 11.11 -3.37 16.59
C ASN A 294 12.58 -3.18 16.22
N LEU A 295 12.92 -2.00 15.73
CA LEU A 295 14.26 -1.65 15.32
C LEU A 295 14.77 -0.55 16.25
N THR A 296 15.85 -0.83 16.97
CA THR A 296 16.55 0.18 17.79
C THR A 296 17.65 0.82 16.94
N THR A 297 17.70 2.15 16.98
CA THR A 297 18.76 2.95 16.34
C THR A 297 19.49 3.76 17.40
N ARG A 298 20.70 4.25 17.07
CA ARG A 298 21.65 4.92 17.99
C ARG A 298 21.10 6.07 18.85
N ARG A 299 19.93 6.64 18.55
CA ARG A 299 19.33 7.73 19.34
C ARG A 299 18.58 7.26 20.60
N SER A 300 18.52 5.94 20.85
CA SER A 300 17.84 5.34 22.00
C SER A 300 18.76 5.07 23.21
N PHE A 301 20.01 5.53 23.17
CA PHE A 301 20.98 5.48 24.26
C PHE A 301 21.57 6.86 24.52
#